data_AF-A0A3D3I842-F1
#
_entry.id   AF-A0A3D3I842-F1
#
_cell.length_a   1.000
_cell.length_b   1.000
_cell.length_c   1.000
_cell.angle_alpha   90.00
_cell.angle_beta   90.00
_cell.angle_gamma   90.00
#
_symmetry.space_group_name_H-M   'P 1'
#
loop_
_entity.id
_entity.type
_entity.pdbx_description
1 polymer ?
#
loop_
_entity_poly.entity_id
_entity_poly.type
_entity_poly.pdbx_seq_one_letter_code
_entity_poly.pdbx_strand_id
1 'polypeptide(L)'
;LQTSLDDFYVAYQLNAYTENPAKSAVIYSNIHQQIQDKFAEAGVEIMSPHFGAIRDGNMVNIPSDYLPKDYKAPSFNVSGLGNKSSEK
;
A
#
# COMPACT_ATOMS: atom_id res chain seq x y z
N LEU A 1 4.68 -19.76 11.12
CA LEU A 1 6.03 -20.12 10.68
C LEU A 1 6.43 -19.10 9.62
N GLN A 2 7.20 -18.08 9.99
CA GLN A 2 7.67 -17.03 9.08
C GLN A 2 9.00 -17.52 8.48
N THR A 3 9.04 -17.77 7.17
CA THR A 3 10.06 -18.61 6.51
C THR A 3 11.09 -17.88 5.64
N SER A 4 11.13 -16.54 5.65
CA SER A 4 12.32 -15.74 5.35
C SER A 4 12.00 -14.25 5.56
N LEU A 5 13.04 -13.46 5.80
CA LEU A 5 13.06 -12.02 5.61
C LEU A 5 13.73 -11.79 4.26
N ASP A 6 12.99 -11.88 3.16
CA ASP A 6 13.45 -11.35 1.87
C ASP A 6 13.11 -9.85 1.83
N ASP A 7 13.90 -9.14 2.62
CA ASP A 7 14.23 -7.72 2.77
C ASP A 7 13.23 -6.56 2.57
N PHE A 8 12.04 -6.69 1.95
CA PHE A 8 11.17 -5.51 1.77
C PHE A 8 9.65 -5.75 1.87
N TYR A 9 9.19 -6.95 2.25
CA TYR A 9 7.75 -7.23 2.39
C TYR A 9 7.47 -8.43 3.30
N VAL A 10 6.24 -8.50 3.83
CA VAL A 10 5.75 -9.64 4.62
C VAL A 10 4.95 -10.57 3.71
N ALA A 11 5.32 -11.85 3.66
CA ALA A 11 4.57 -12.87 2.93
C ALA A 11 3.58 -13.60 3.85
N TYR A 12 2.30 -13.58 3.47
CA TYR A 12 1.24 -14.34 4.14
C TYR A 12 0.68 -15.39 3.19
N GLN A 13 0.43 -16.60 3.71
CA GLN A 13 -0.19 -17.69 2.96
C GLN A 13 -1.56 -18.01 3.56
N LEU A 14 -2.58 -18.04 2.72
CA LEU A 14 -3.93 -18.51 3.07
C LEU A 14 -4.14 -19.91 2.49
N ASN A 15 -4.44 -20.88 3.36
CA ASN A 15 -4.78 -22.25 2.98
C ASN A 15 -6.27 -22.48 3.28
N ALA A 16 -7.05 -22.86 2.27
CA ALA A 16 -8.47 -23.10 2.40
C ALA A 16 -8.90 -24.30 1.55
N TYR A 17 -9.94 -25.02 2.01
CA TYR A 17 -10.58 -26.10 1.27
C TYR A 17 -11.90 -25.62 0.69
N THR A 18 -12.27 -26.15 -0.49
CA THR A 18 -13.56 -25.86 -1.13
C THR A 18 -14.25 -27.15 -1.53
N GLU A 19 -15.55 -27.22 -1.28
CA GLU A 19 -16.42 -28.30 -1.75
C GLU A 19 -16.74 -28.17 -3.25
N ASN A 20 -16.41 -27.01 -3.86
CA ASN A 20 -16.69 -26.70 -5.26
C ASN A 20 -15.39 -26.50 -6.07
N PRO A 21 -14.62 -27.58 -6.35
CA PRO A 21 -13.32 -27.46 -7.03
C PRO A 21 -13.42 -26.90 -8.45
N ALA A 22 -14.54 -27.14 -9.14
CA ALA A 22 -14.80 -26.59 -10.47
C ALA A 22 -14.87 -25.05 -10.49
N LYS A 23 -15.12 -24.41 -9.34
CA LYS A 23 -15.16 -22.95 -9.18
C LYS A 23 -13.86 -22.37 -8.65
N SER A 24 -12.79 -23.18 -8.53
CA SER A 24 -11.52 -22.77 -7.91
C SER A 24 -10.98 -21.45 -8.48
N ALA A 25 -10.93 -21.30 -9.80
CA ALA A 25 -10.45 -20.07 -10.44
C ALA A 25 -11.24 -18.81 -10.02
N VAL A 26 -12.57 -18.92 -9.96
CA VAL A 26 -13.45 -17.81 -9.53
C VAL A 26 -13.26 -17.54 -8.03
N ILE A 27 -13.16 -18.60 -7.21
CA ILE A 27 -12.94 -18.49 -5.78
C ILE A 27 -11.59 -17.78 -5.50
N TYR A 28 -10.51 -18.18 -6.17
CA TYR A 28 -9.21 -17.52 -6.05
C TYR A 28 -9.26 -16.06 -6.47
N SER A 29 -9.93 -15.75 -7.59
CA SER A 29 -10.10 -14.37 -8.06
C SER A 29 -10.84 -13.52 -7.02
N ASN A 30 -11.94 -14.04 -6.47
CA ASN A 30 -12.69 -13.37 -5.41
C ASN A 30 -11.87 -13.17 -4.14
N ILE A 31 -11.09 -14.18 -3.72
CA ILE A 31 -10.20 -14.04 -2.56
C ILE A 31 -9.18 -12.93 -2.78
N HIS A 32 -8.52 -12.89 -3.95
CA HIS A 32 -7.56 -11.84 -4.26
C HIS A 32 -8.20 -10.45 -4.29
N GLN A 33 -9.41 -10.32 -4.83
CA GLN A 33 -10.15 -9.06 -4.82
C GLN A 33 -10.47 -8.62 -3.38
N GLN A 34 -11.02 -9.52 -2.56
CA GLN A 34 -11.37 -9.23 -1.17
C GLN A 34 -10.14 -8.85 -0.33
N ILE A 35 -8.97 -9.46 -0.58
CA ILE A 35 -7.73 -9.07 0.10
C ILE A 35 -7.37 -7.62 -0.27
N GLN A 36 -7.45 -7.23 -1.54
CA GLN A 36 -7.14 -5.87 -1.97
C GLN A 36 -8.14 -4.86 -1.35
N ASP A 37 -9.44 -5.16 -1.43
CA ASP A 37 -10.50 -4.31 -0.90
C ASP A 37 -10.34 -4.10 0.61
N LYS A 38 -10.10 -5.17 1.38
CA LYS A 38 -9.97 -5.10 2.84
C LYS A 38 -8.71 -4.37 3.31
N PHE A 39 -7.61 -4.51 2.58
CA PHE A 39 -6.40 -3.75 2.88
C PHE A 39 -6.60 -2.25 2.57
N ALA A 40 -7.26 -1.93 1.44
CA ALA A 40 -7.61 -0.55 1.10
C ALA A 40 -8.55 0.09 2.14
N GLU A 41 -9.61 -0.61 2.56
CA GLU A 41 -10.52 -0.17 3.63
C GLU A 41 -9.78 0.09 4.96
N ALA A 42 -8.76 -0.71 5.28
CA ALA A 42 -7.94 -0.56 6.47
C ALA A 42 -6.85 0.52 6.33
N GLY A 43 -6.75 1.19 5.17
CA GLY A 43 -5.71 2.18 4.89
C GLY A 43 -4.31 1.57 4.75
N VAL A 44 -4.21 0.27 4.47
CA VAL A 44 -2.94 -0.46 4.31
C VAL A 44 -2.63 -0.62 2.82
N GLU A 45 -1.52 -0.05 2.38
CA GLU A 45 -1.06 -0.15 1.00
C GLU A 45 -0.36 -1.47 0.72
N ILE A 46 -0.89 -2.25 -0.22
CA ILE A 46 -0.20 -3.43 -0.77
C ILE A 46 0.75 -2.94 -1.87
N MET A 47 2.05 -2.90 -1.56
CA MET A 47 3.08 -2.51 -2.53
C MET A 47 3.79 -3.71 -3.13
N SER A 48 4.16 -3.61 -4.41
CA SER A 48 5.07 -4.58 -5.01
C SER A 48 6.51 -4.28 -4.57
N PRO A 49 7.40 -5.29 -4.51
CA PRO A 49 8.80 -5.11 -4.11
C PRO A 49 9.60 -4.08 -4.93
N HIS A 50 9.11 -3.74 -6.14
CA HIS A 50 9.76 -2.84 -7.08
C HIS A 50 9.19 -1.42 -7.07
N PHE A 51 8.26 -1.11 -6.16
CA PHE A 51 7.71 0.23 -6.04
C PHE A 51 8.56 1.09 -5.08
N GLY A 52 9.44 1.91 -5.65
CA GLY A 52 10.19 2.94 -4.92
C GLY A 52 9.49 4.29 -5.02
N ALA A 53 9.03 4.84 -3.89
CA ALA A 53 8.53 6.20 -3.81
C ALA A 53 9.26 6.95 -2.69
N ILE A 54 9.78 8.15 -2.99
CA ILE A 54 10.29 9.07 -1.96
C ILE A 54 9.06 9.58 -1.21
N ARG A 55 8.87 9.09 0.02
CA ARG A 55 7.74 9.46 0.90
C ARG A 55 8.06 10.73 1.69
N ASP A 56 8.27 11.84 0.98
CA ASP A 56 8.16 13.17 1.57
C ASP A 56 7.06 13.90 0.80
N GLY A 57 5.85 13.93 1.36
CA GLY A 57 4.74 14.69 0.78
C GLY A 57 4.07 14.14 -0.49
N ASN A 58 4.06 12.83 -0.71
CA ASN A 58 3.31 12.22 -1.82
C ASN A 58 1.98 11.61 -1.37
N MET A 59 1.00 11.63 -2.27
CA MET A 59 -0.32 11.03 -2.06
C MET A 59 -0.18 9.51 -1.87
N VAL A 60 -0.91 8.94 -0.90
CA VAL A 60 -1.05 7.48 -0.77
C VAL A 60 -1.62 6.89 -2.06
N ASN A 61 -1.15 5.71 -2.44
CA ASN A 61 -1.45 5.09 -3.73
C ASN A 61 -2.67 4.16 -3.67
N ILE A 62 -3.60 4.42 -2.75
CA ILE A 62 -4.90 3.76 -2.65
C ILE A 62 -5.94 4.51 -3.52
N PRO A 63 -6.96 3.83 -4.08
CA PRO A 63 -8.00 4.50 -4.86
C PRO A 63 -8.68 5.61 -4.07
N SER A 64 -9.05 6.70 -4.75
CA SER A 64 -9.63 7.90 -4.12
C SER A 64 -10.89 7.61 -3.30
N ASP A 65 -11.63 6.56 -3.67
CA ASP A 65 -12.87 6.16 -3.01
C ASP A 65 -12.66 5.62 -1.59
N TYR A 66 -11.43 5.20 -1.27
CA TYR A 66 -11.03 4.73 0.06
C TYR A 66 -10.31 5.80 0.89
N LEU A 67 -10.16 7.03 0.36
CA LEU A 67 -9.60 8.14 1.13
C LEU A 67 -10.66 8.79 2.01
N PRO A 68 -10.30 9.20 3.25
CA PRO A 68 -11.13 10.10 4.04
C PRO A 68 -11.51 11.35 3.23
N LYS A 69 -12.74 11.85 3.39
CA LYS A 69 -13.23 13.03 2.64
C LYS A 69 -12.43 14.30 2.92
N ASP A 70 -11.73 14.33 4.04
CA ASP A 70 -10.85 15.39 4.52
C ASP A 70 -9.36 15.08 4.28
N TYR A 71 -9.04 14.04 3.52
CA TYR A 71 -7.67 13.66 3.21
C TYR A 71 -6.95 14.79 2.45
N LYS A 72 -5.88 15.29 3.06
CA LYS A 72 -4.94 16.22 2.43
C LYS A 72 -3.64 15.49 2.19
N ALA A 73 -3.19 15.45 0.94
CA ALA A 73 -1.86 14.96 0.63
C ALA A 73 -0.82 15.76 1.46
N PRO A 74 0.09 15.08 2.17
CA PRO A 74 1.15 15.78 2.89
C PRO A 74 1.99 16.60 1.91
N SER A 75 2.52 17.75 2.32
CA SER A 75 3.44 18.55 1.50
C SER A 75 4.88 18.08 1.70
N PHE A 76 5.68 18.09 0.63
CA PHE A 76 7.13 17.80 0.70
C PHE A 76 7.81 18.89 1.55
N ASN A 77 8.49 18.54 2.64
CA ASN A 77 9.09 19.52 3.56
C ASN A 77 10.61 19.66 3.34
N VAL A 78 11.04 20.64 2.55
CA VAL A 78 12.48 20.98 2.43
C VAL A 78 12.95 21.78 3.65
N SER A 79 13.52 21.12 4.66
CA SER A 79 14.20 21.79 5.77
C SER A 79 15.72 21.81 5.51
N GLY A 80 16.25 22.85 4.87
CA GLY A 80 17.71 22.91 4.64
C GLY A 80 18.28 24.00 3.73
N LEU A 81 17.46 24.74 2.98
CA LEU A 81 17.94 25.90 2.21
C LEU A 81 17.79 27.16 3.05
N GLY A 82 18.73 27.34 3.99
CA GLY A 82 18.83 28.56 4.80
C GLY A 82 18.93 29.80 3.91
N ASN A 83 18.12 30.80 4.22
CA ASN A 83 18.13 32.14 3.63
C ASN A 83 19.57 32.66 3.47
N LYS A 84 20.02 32.83 2.23
CA LYS A 84 21.03 33.85 1.91
C LYS A 84 20.31 35.03 1.26
N SER A 85 19.65 35.83 2.08
CA SER A 85 19.09 37.12 1.69
C SER A 85 20.00 38.21 2.23
N SER A 86 20.96 38.63 1.40
CA SER A 86 21.49 39.99 1.27
C SER A 86 21.54 40.86 2.55
N GLU A 87 22.71 40.91 3.19
CA GLU A 87 23.12 42.10 3.95
C GLU A 87 24.04 42.97 3.08
N LYS A 88 23.85 44.27 3.27
CA LYS A 88 24.24 45.40 2.43
C LYS A 88 25.73 45.72 2.50
#